data_AF-A0A8T5SBB1-F1
#
_entry.id   AF-A0A8T5SBB1-F1
#
_cell.length_a   1.000
_cell.length_b   1.000
_cell.length_c   1.000
_cell.angle_alpha   90.00
_cell.angle_beta   90.00
_cell.angle_gamma   90.00
#
_symmetry.space_group_name_H-M   'P 1'
#
loop_
_entity.id
_entity.type
_entity.pdbx_description
1 polymer ?
#
loop_
_entity_poly.entity_id
_entity_poly.type
_entity_poly.pdbx_seq_one_letter_code
_entity_poly.pdbx_strand_id
1 'polypeptide(L)'
;MARKFYALFLILSLTILVAPIGAYQPIRDEIPVMIPKAIAVSKLWDFPTGDMVAGSPAVIDLDKDGTNEILIGSNDGRLYCLSHLGTEEWSFNGGGWIASSPTIADLDDDGTLEIIVGFDNKAYCISHTGTEEWSYTTGGDMTSGASVGDLDDDGTLEILFGSWDNKTYCLDHEGNLEWTFETGHMITAVPALADLNNDGTLEVIVGSFDNTTYCLDHLGVQEWNYTTEGMISVSAAIADIDNDDDLEILFGSTDYKVYCLNHTGGSEWNYTTGYIIYATPICVDLDGDYTLEVLVGSYDAKMYCLSHTGTKEWEYVTPDFIACTATIADLDNDNTFEILFGNGEYYVDGTLFCLSHTGTLEFSYAVGDLIFGSPTIADLENDGVMEIIFGSYDYKVYCLELVGPTESGDAPWYTYQGTYSRTGRMDVDGDLICDITEDYYNTDPEDYDSDNDDLDDWTEIYFEGTDPNDADSDNDNLDDGEEVNTYGTDPLDDDTDSDTLTDGDEINLYFTDPLVADADLDTDEDGLTNVEEVDTYGTDPEVNDTDGDGYTDGDEVGNGTDPLDPDVYPTLESPAWFSTAMGIGDLALIVVTIVFLVKRKKKKYD
;
A
#
# COMPACT_ATOMS: atom_id res chain seq x y z
N MET A 1 40.51 61.44 18.09
CA MET A 1 41.47 61.41 19.22
C MET A 1 40.66 61.20 20.49
N ALA A 2 40.82 60.04 21.16
CA ALA A 2 40.49 59.72 22.56
C ALA A 2 39.83 58.33 22.71
N ARG A 3 40.63 57.36 23.17
CA ARG A 3 40.22 56.13 23.86
C ARG A 3 39.85 56.48 25.32
N LYS A 4 38.81 55.87 25.89
CA LYS A 4 38.52 55.77 27.35
C LYS A 4 38.55 54.28 27.71
N PHE A 5 39.45 53.75 28.54
CA PHE A 5 39.62 53.81 30.01
C PHE A 5 38.69 52.89 30.85
N TYR A 6 39.35 51.87 31.44
CA TYR A 6 39.14 51.03 32.62
C TYR A 6 38.07 51.38 33.69
N ALA A 7 37.49 50.33 34.31
CA ALA A 7 37.50 50.01 35.77
C ALA A 7 36.52 48.85 36.09
N LEU A 8 36.97 47.67 36.56
CA LEU A 8 37.17 47.26 37.97
C LEU A 8 35.88 47.18 38.80
N PHE A 9 35.45 45.97 39.19
CA PHE A 9 34.62 45.78 40.38
C PHE A 9 35.03 44.55 41.21
N LEU A 10 34.99 44.80 42.52
CA LEU A 10 35.52 44.01 43.62
C LEU A 10 34.57 42.90 44.06
N ILE A 11 35.17 41.88 44.64
CA ILE A 11 34.62 40.68 45.27
C ILE A 11 33.74 41.02 46.49
N LEU A 12 32.61 40.32 46.65
CA LEU A 12 32.03 40.03 47.96
C LEU A 12 31.64 38.54 48.02
N SER A 13 32.31 37.83 48.92
CA SER A 13 32.08 36.43 49.26
C SER A 13 30.89 36.28 50.22
N LEU A 14 29.97 35.35 49.94
CA LEU A 14 29.13 34.74 50.97
C LEU A 14 29.04 33.23 50.73
N THR A 15 29.57 32.51 51.71
CA THR A 15 29.62 31.05 51.85
C THR A 15 28.22 30.45 51.99
N ILE A 16 27.91 29.42 51.19
CA ILE A 16 26.87 28.42 51.50
C ILE A 16 27.52 27.04 51.57
N LEU A 17 27.12 26.33 52.62
CA LEU A 17 27.57 25.03 53.10
C LEU A 17 27.30 23.92 52.08
N VAL A 18 28.29 23.03 51.95
CA VAL A 18 28.23 21.77 51.21
C VAL A 18 27.41 20.74 51.99
N ALA A 19 26.51 20.03 51.30
CA ALA A 19 26.05 18.69 51.65
C ALA A 19 26.35 17.75 50.46
N PRO A 20 26.68 16.47 50.69
CA PRO A 20 27.40 15.65 49.72
C PRO A 20 26.50 15.13 48.60
N ILE A 21 27.02 15.19 47.39
CA ILE A 21 26.48 14.57 46.17
C ILE A 21 26.59 13.05 46.34
N GLY A 22 25.45 12.38 46.46
CA GLY A 22 25.31 10.99 46.07
C GLY A 22 25.27 10.93 44.54
N ALA A 23 26.07 10.03 43.96
CA ALA A 23 26.26 9.91 42.53
C ALA A 23 24.93 9.67 41.80
N TYR A 24 24.55 10.64 40.96
CA TYR A 24 23.66 10.40 39.83
C TYR A 24 24.49 10.75 38.59
N GLN A 25 25.05 9.73 37.95
CA GLN A 25 25.45 9.86 36.56
C GLN A 25 24.16 9.76 35.76
N PRO A 26 23.73 10.80 35.02
CA PRO A 26 22.80 10.54 33.95
C PRO A 26 23.53 9.61 32.98
N ILE A 27 22.98 8.42 32.76
CA ILE A 27 23.22 7.67 31.54
C ILE A 27 22.65 8.57 30.46
N ARG A 28 23.54 9.36 29.84
CA ARG A 28 23.29 9.80 28.48
C ARG A 28 23.66 8.59 27.66
N ASP A 29 22.65 7.83 27.25
CA ASP A 29 22.80 7.09 26.02
C ASP A 29 23.10 8.17 24.97
N GLU A 30 24.37 8.26 24.60
CA GLU A 30 24.76 8.96 23.39
C GLU A 30 24.08 8.13 22.29
N ILE A 31 22.89 8.57 21.87
CA ILE A 31 22.32 8.13 20.60
C ILE A 31 23.46 8.30 19.60
N PRO A 32 23.95 7.23 18.96
CA PRO A 32 24.99 7.37 17.98
C PRO A 32 24.49 8.38 16.98
N VAL A 33 25.24 9.46 16.80
CA VAL A 33 25.04 10.34 15.66
C VAL A 33 25.33 9.44 14.47
N MET A 34 24.28 8.92 13.82
CA MET A 34 24.38 8.31 12.51
C MET A 34 24.99 9.37 11.62
N ILE A 35 26.23 9.14 11.20
CA ILE A 35 26.85 9.96 10.18
C ILE A 35 26.26 9.39 8.89
N PRO A 36 25.55 10.19 8.07
CA PRO A 36 25.04 9.75 6.77
C PRO A 36 26.16 9.04 6.04
N LYS A 37 25.89 7.82 5.63
CA LYS A 37 26.90 6.90 5.17
C LYS A 37 26.99 7.09 3.67
N ALA A 38 27.90 7.97 3.26
CA ALA A 38 28.11 8.35 1.87
C ALA A 38 27.89 7.19 0.89
N ILE A 39 26.83 7.31 0.08
CA ILE A 39 26.50 6.36 -0.98
C ILE A 39 27.66 6.37 -1.99
N ALA A 40 28.11 5.18 -2.34
CA ALA A 40 29.09 4.98 -3.39
C ALA A 40 28.53 3.99 -4.39
N VAL A 41 28.77 4.24 -5.68
CA VAL A 41 28.42 3.31 -6.75
C VAL A 41 29.66 2.82 -7.45
N SER A 42 29.63 1.59 -7.93
CA SER A 42 30.63 1.07 -8.85
C SER A 42 29.97 0.45 -10.06
N LYS A 43 30.62 0.57 -11.22
CA LYS A 43 30.09 -0.07 -12.43
C LYS A 43 30.34 -1.57 -12.37
N LEU A 44 29.27 -2.34 -12.35
CA LEU A 44 29.32 -3.79 -12.55
C LEU A 44 29.67 -4.10 -14.01
N TRP A 45 28.81 -3.63 -14.91
CA TRP A 45 28.94 -3.88 -16.34
C TRP A 45 28.36 -2.75 -17.19
N ASP A 46 28.72 -2.75 -18.46
CA ASP A 46 28.02 -1.99 -19.50
C ASP A 46 27.78 -2.90 -20.70
N PHE A 47 26.58 -2.81 -21.28
CA PHE A 47 26.19 -3.56 -22.46
C PHE A 47 26.12 -2.63 -23.68
N PRO A 48 26.89 -2.89 -24.75
CA PRO A 48 26.86 -2.06 -25.96
C PRO A 48 25.66 -2.38 -26.85
N THR A 49 24.87 -1.36 -27.17
CA THR A 49 23.81 -1.42 -28.19
C THR A 49 24.34 -0.96 -29.55
N GLY A 50 23.53 -1.10 -30.60
CA GLY A 50 23.85 -0.64 -31.95
C GLY A 50 23.61 0.86 -32.17
N ASP A 51 22.79 1.50 -31.33
CA ASP A 51 22.43 2.92 -31.39
C ASP A 51 21.95 3.40 -30.00
N MET A 52 21.44 4.64 -29.89
CA MET A 52 21.06 5.29 -28.64
C MET A 52 20.01 4.51 -27.85
N VAL A 53 20.12 4.54 -26.52
CA VAL A 53 19.10 3.97 -25.62
C VAL A 53 18.33 5.12 -24.98
N ALA A 54 17.05 5.26 -25.35
CA ALA A 54 16.20 6.37 -24.92
C ALA A 54 15.09 5.98 -23.95
N GLY A 55 14.62 4.73 -24.01
CA GLY A 55 13.63 4.21 -23.08
C GLY A 55 14.23 3.96 -21.70
N SER A 56 13.35 3.87 -20.71
CA SER A 56 13.69 3.39 -19.37
C SER A 56 13.78 1.85 -19.39
N PRO A 57 14.72 1.23 -18.65
CA PRO A 57 14.73 -0.22 -18.44
C PRO A 57 13.48 -0.69 -17.68
N ALA A 58 13.02 -1.90 -17.98
CA ALA A 58 12.12 -2.66 -17.11
C ALA A 58 12.89 -3.86 -16.57
N VAL A 59 12.77 -4.15 -15.28
CA VAL A 59 13.54 -5.18 -14.58
C VAL A 59 12.58 -6.10 -13.85
N ILE A 60 12.66 -7.41 -14.08
CA ILE A 60 11.78 -8.41 -13.45
C ILE A 60 12.34 -9.81 -13.65
N ASP A 61 12.04 -10.76 -12.76
CA ASP A 61 12.31 -12.19 -12.94
C ASP A 61 11.37 -12.74 -14.01
N LEU A 62 11.82 -12.66 -15.26
CA LEU A 62 10.99 -12.88 -16.44
C LEU A 62 10.76 -14.37 -16.69
N ASP A 63 11.71 -15.22 -16.29
CA ASP A 63 11.64 -16.68 -16.47
C ASP A 63 11.47 -17.49 -15.17
N LYS A 64 11.31 -16.79 -14.04
CA LYS A 64 11.06 -17.34 -12.70
C LYS A 64 12.22 -18.20 -12.21
N ASP A 65 13.46 -17.82 -12.52
CA ASP A 65 14.67 -18.52 -12.08
C ASP A 65 15.26 -17.99 -10.76
N GLY A 66 14.69 -16.91 -10.24
CA GLY A 66 15.13 -16.24 -9.00
C GLY A 66 16.21 -15.19 -9.23
N THR A 67 16.44 -14.74 -10.47
CA THR A 67 17.22 -13.55 -10.81
C THR A 67 16.45 -12.67 -11.78
N ASN A 68 16.70 -11.35 -11.76
CA ASN A 68 15.95 -10.44 -12.59
C ASN A 68 16.61 -10.24 -13.97
N GLU A 69 15.79 -10.26 -15.02
CA GLU A 69 16.13 -9.85 -16.37
C GLU A 69 15.92 -8.35 -16.55
N ILE A 70 16.66 -7.77 -17.50
CA ILE A 70 16.56 -6.36 -17.89
C ILE A 70 16.06 -6.28 -19.33
N LEU A 71 14.87 -5.70 -19.51
CA LEU A 71 14.29 -5.38 -20.81
C LEU A 71 14.52 -3.92 -21.17
N ILE A 72 15.07 -3.68 -22.37
CA ILE A 72 15.34 -2.32 -22.82
C ILE A 72 15.34 -2.15 -24.34
N GLY A 73 14.67 -1.09 -24.80
CA GLY A 73 14.59 -0.69 -26.21
C GLY A 73 15.78 0.16 -26.66
N SER A 74 16.26 -0.08 -27.87
CA SER A 74 17.33 0.69 -28.52
C SER A 74 16.88 1.28 -29.86
N ASN A 75 17.44 2.44 -30.22
CA ASN A 75 17.25 3.07 -31.52
C ASN A 75 17.86 2.27 -32.68
N ASP A 76 18.62 1.20 -32.41
CA ASP A 76 19.05 0.25 -33.46
C ASP A 76 17.92 -0.66 -33.96
N GLY A 77 16.75 -0.56 -33.33
CA GLY A 77 15.53 -1.27 -33.63
C GLY A 77 15.42 -2.64 -33.00
N ARG A 78 16.03 -2.80 -31.82
CA ARG A 78 15.93 -4.03 -31.03
C ARG A 78 15.44 -3.75 -29.61
N LEU A 79 14.58 -4.66 -29.16
CA LEU A 79 14.34 -4.89 -27.75
C LEU A 79 15.36 -5.91 -27.29
N TYR A 80 16.12 -5.60 -26.25
CA TYR A 80 17.08 -6.48 -25.64
C TYR A 80 16.51 -7.05 -24.34
N CYS A 81 16.72 -8.34 -24.12
CA CYS A 81 16.66 -8.96 -22.81
C CYS A 81 18.08 -9.30 -22.37
N LEU A 82 18.49 -8.75 -21.24
CA LEU A 82 19.80 -8.96 -20.64
C LEU A 82 19.61 -9.68 -19.29
N SER A 83 20.47 -10.64 -18.97
CA SER A 83 20.50 -11.22 -17.63
C SER A 83 21.09 -10.25 -16.60
N HIS A 84 20.94 -10.57 -15.31
CA HIS A 84 21.60 -9.88 -14.18
C HIS A 84 23.12 -9.65 -14.38
N LEU A 85 23.80 -10.51 -15.17
CA LEU A 85 25.23 -10.40 -15.49
C LEU A 85 25.56 -9.46 -16.66
N GLY A 86 24.57 -8.80 -17.26
CA GLY A 86 24.74 -7.91 -18.41
C GLY A 86 25.03 -8.65 -19.72
N THR A 87 24.55 -9.88 -19.85
CA THR A 87 24.68 -10.67 -21.10
C THR A 87 23.35 -10.76 -21.83
N GLU A 88 23.35 -10.57 -23.14
CA GLU A 88 22.15 -10.75 -23.98
C GLU A 88 21.67 -12.20 -23.94
N GLU A 89 20.46 -12.38 -23.42
CA GLU A 89 19.74 -13.65 -23.41
C GLU A 89 19.07 -13.87 -24.77
N TRP A 90 18.29 -12.86 -25.17
CA TRP A 90 17.63 -12.77 -26.46
C TRP A 90 17.46 -11.31 -26.88
N SER A 91 17.18 -11.12 -28.17
CA SER A 91 16.76 -9.81 -28.70
C SER A 91 15.68 -9.98 -29.76
N PHE A 92 14.70 -9.08 -29.73
CA PHE A 92 13.64 -9.00 -30.73
C PHE A 92 13.96 -7.88 -31.72
N ASN A 93 13.92 -8.17 -33.03
CA ASN A 93 14.22 -7.17 -34.06
C ASN A 93 12.93 -6.57 -34.63
N GLY A 94 12.67 -5.33 -34.23
CA GLY A 94 11.50 -4.59 -34.60
C GLY A 94 11.57 -3.82 -35.92
N GLY A 95 12.77 -3.59 -36.44
CA GLY A 95 12.99 -2.93 -37.72
C GLY A 95 12.91 -1.40 -37.73
N GLY A 96 12.47 -0.76 -36.63
CA GLY A 96 12.38 0.70 -36.44
C GLY A 96 12.88 1.12 -35.06
N TRP A 97 13.11 2.42 -34.82
CA TRP A 97 13.67 2.93 -33.55
C TRP A 97 12.77 2.60 -32.36
N ILE A 98 13.32 1.99 -31.31
CA ILE A 98 12.57 1.70 -30.08
C ILE A 98 12.95 2.76 -29.04
N ALA A 99 12.10 3.77 -28.93
CA ALA A 99 12.18 4.78 -27.86
C ALA A 99 11.21 4.48 -26.71
N SER A 100 10.28 3.53 -26.91
CA SER A 100 9.29 3.12 -25.92
C SER A 100 9.96 2.35 -24.78
N SER A 101 9.61 2.70 -23.54
CA SER A 101 9.92 1.86 -22.38
C SER A 101 9.05 0.61 -22.43
N PRO A 102 9.60 -0.61 -22.25
CA PRO A 102 8.80 -1.83 -22.19
C PRO A 102 7.76 -1.76 -21.07
N THR A 103 6.62 -2.41 -21.29
CA THR A 103 5.59 -2.67 -20.27
C THR A 103 5.49 -4.17 -20.11
N ILE A 104 5.42 -4.65 -18.88
CA ILE A 104 5.43 -6.08 -18.57
C ILE A 104 4.22 -6.36 -17.70
N ALA A 105 3.43 -7.36 -18.07
CA ALA A 105 2.25 -7.84 -17.34
C ALA A 105 1.97 -9.29 -17.77
N ASP A 106 1.33 -10.07 -16.91
CA ASP A 106 0.70 -11.35 -17.29
C ASP A 106 -0.65 -11.01 -17.93
N LEU A 107 -0.68 -10.95 -19.25
CA LEU A 107 -1.83 -10.40 -19.97
C LEU A 107 -2.99 -11.41 -20.09
N ASP A 108 -2.68 -12.71 -20.08
CA ASP A 108 -3.66 -13.77 -20.29
C ASP A 108 -3.85 -14.70 -19.08
N ASP A 109 -3.31 -14.32 -17.91
CA ASP A 109 -3.39 -15.03 -16.62
C ASP A 109 -2.89 -16.49 -16.75
N ASP A 110 -1.83 -16.69 -17.54
CA ASP A 110 -1.22 -18.02 -17.75
C ASP A 110 -0.06 -18.31 -16.79
N GLY A 111 0.30 -17.31 -15.96
CA GLY A 111 1.39 -17.35 -15.02
C GLY A 111 2.74 -17.05 -15.67
N THR A 112 2.77 -16.57 -16.91
CA THR A 112 3.97 -16.08 -17.60
C THR A 112 3.79 -14.63 -18.03
N LEU A 113 4.90 -13.92 -18.19
CA LEU A 113 4.87 -12.48 -18.44
C LEU A 113 5.00 -12.15 -19.92
N GLU A 114 4.17 -11.23 -20.39
CA GLU A 114 4.20 -10.65 -21.72
C GLU A 114 4.78 -9.24 -21.71
N ILE A 115 5.32 -8.85 -22.85
CA ILE A 115 6.06 -7.61 -23.02
C ILE A 115 5.42 -6.79 -24.13
N ILE A 116 4.91 -5.62 -23.76
CA ILE A 116 4.36 -4.64 -24.70
C ILE A 116 5.42 -3.59 -25.06
N VAL A 117 5.64 -3.42 -26.36
CA VAL A 117 6.61 -2.47 -26.90
C VAL A 117 6.18 -1.90 -28.26
N GLY A 118 6.47 -0.63 -28.50
CA GLY A 118 6.06 0.10 -29.70
C GLY A 118 7.22 0.44 -30.64
N PHE A 119 7.07 0.15 -31.94
CA PHE A 119 7.98 0.59 -33.03
C PHE A 119 7.41 0.27 -34.42
N ASP A 120 7.93 0.92 -35.48
CA ASP A 120 7.54 0.73 -36.90
C ASP A 120 6.01 0.79 -37.14
N ASN A 121 5.35 1.76 -36.51
CA ASN A 121 3.89 1.98 -36.51
C ASN A 121 3.09 0.76 -36.02
N LYS A 122 3.64 0.07 -35.02
CA LYS A 122 3.00 -1.08 -34.40
C LYS A 122 3.22 -1.11 -32.89
N ALA A 123 2.22 -1.64 -32.20
CA ALA A 123 2.37 -2.22 -30.87
C ALA A 123 2.62 -3.73 -31.04
N TYR A 124 3.59 -4.26 -30.30
CA TYR A 124 3.92 -5.68 -30.26
C TYR A 124 3.68 -6.22 -28.87
N CYS A 125 3.11 -7.43 -28.81
CA CYS A 125 3.20 -8.30 -27.64
C CYS A 125 4.24 -9.39 -27.93
N ILE A 126 5.15 -9.55 -26.98
CA ILE A 126 6.28 -10.47 -27.04
C ILE A 126 6.26 -11.29 -25.76
N SER A 127 6.34 -12.61 -25.88
CA SER A 127 6.39 -13.49 -24.69
C SER A 127 7.71 -13.34 -23.92
N HIS A 128 7.76 -13.82 -22.68
CA HIS A 128 8.96 -13.94 -21.85
C HIS A 128 10.19 -14.55 -22.57
N THR A 129 9.97 -15.37 -23.61
CA THR A 129 11.05 -15.99 -24.42
C THR A 129 11.54 -15.15 -25.62
N GLY A 130 10.99 -13.95 -25.82
CA GLY A 130 11.35 -13.06 -26.92
C GLY A 130 10.68 -13.39 -28.26
N THR A 131 9.55 -14.11 -28.25
CA THR A 131 8.79 -14.42 -29.48
C THR A 131 7.56 -13.53 -29.62
N GLU A 132 7.32 -12.99 -30.82
CA GLU A 132 6.08 -12.24 -31.12
C GLU A 132 4.86 -13.16 -30.95
N GLU A 133 3.93 -12.73 -30.12
CA GLU A 133 2.63 -13.35 -29.93
C GLU A 133 1.62 -12.75 -30.91
N TRP A 134 1.51 -11.42 -30.85
CA TRP A 134 0.71 -10.63 -31.76
C TRP A 134 1.33 -9.25 -32.01
N SER A 135 0.86 -8.58 -33.07
CA SER A 135 1.18 -7.17 -33.31
C SER A 135 -0.02 -6.44 -33.91
N TYR A 136 -0.24 -5.21 -33.45
CA TYR A 136 -1.30 -4.32 -33.93
C TYR A 136 -0.71 -3.15 -34.71
N THR A 137 -1.26 -2.83 -35.88
CA THR A 137 -0.73 -1.76 -36.76
C THR A 137 -1.55 -0.47 -36.62
N THR A 138 -0.87 0.61 -36.24
CA THR A 138 -1.40 1.97 -36.10
C THR A 138 -1.14 2.80 -37.37
N GLY A 139 -1.68 4.03 -37.42
CA GLY A 139 -1.37 4.99 -38.49
C GLY A 139 -0.06 5.76 -38.29
N GLY A 140 0.52 5.69 -37.09
CA GLY A 140 1.75 6.38 -36.68
C GLY A 140 2.49 5.63 -35.56
N ASP A 141 3.76 5.93 -35.32
CA ASP A 141 4.57 5.24 -34.31
C ASP A 141 3.96 5.34 -32.90
N MET A 142 4.06 4.23 -32.15
CA MET A 142 3.92 4.20 -30.70
C MET A 142 5.31 4.46 -30.12
N THR A 143 5.58 5.70 -29.71
CA THR A 143 6.90 6.08 -29.19
C THR A 143 7.00 6.08 -27.68
N SER A 144 5.85 6.06 -27.00
CA SER A 144 5.73 5.90 -25.56
C SER A 144 5.64 4.42 -25.19
N GLY A 145 5.80 4.08 -23.91
CA GLY A 145 5.34 2.79 -23.40
C GLY A 145 3.82 2.64 -23.49
N ALA A 146 3.30 1.56 -22.92
CA ALA A 146 1.88 1.34 -22.72
C ALA A 146 1.53 1.41 -21.23
N SER A 147 0.25 1.56 -20.95
CA SER A 147 -0.35 1.23 -19.67
C SER A 147 -1.21 -0.01 -19.81
N VAL A 148 -1.29 -0.77 -18.75
CA VAL A 148 -2.10 -1.98 -18.64
C VAL A 148 -2.99 -1.82 -17.41
N GLY A 149 -4.20 -2.35 -17.44
CA GLY A 149 -5.13 -2.36 -16.31
C GLY A 149 -6.48 -2.88 -16.75
N ASP A 150 -7.24 -3.46 -15.82
CA ASP A 150 -8.63 -3.84 -16.05
C ASP A 150 -9.47 -2.55 -16.03
N LEU A 151 -9.85 -2.07 -17.22
CA LEU A 151 -10.50 -0.78 -17.36
C LEU A 151 -11.95 -0.81 -16.92
N ASP A 152 -12.64 -1.93 -17.15
CA ASP A 152 -14.08 -2.07 -16.95
C ASP A 152 -14.51 -3.11 -15.90
N ASP A 153 -13.56 -3.57 -15.07
CA ASP A 153 -13.75 -4.51 -13.96
C ASP A 153 -14.34 -5.85 -14.44
N ASP A 154 -13.84 -6.33 -15.59
CA ASP A 154 -14.30 -7.58 -16.22
C ASP A 154 -13.39 -8.80 -15.95
N GLY A 155 -12.28 -8.57 -15.25
CA GLY A 155 -11.25 -9.52 -14.90
C GLY A 155 -10.22 -9.76 -16.01
N THR A 156 -10.22 -8.96 -17.08
CA THR A 156 -9.22 -9.03 -18.15
C THR A 156 -8.50 -7.69 -18.32
N LEU A 157 -7.24 -7.75 -18.75
CA LEU A 157 -6.40 -6.56 -18.84
C LEU A 157 -6.50 -5.89 -20.22
N GLU A 158 -6.72 -4.58 -20.24
CA GLU A 158 -6.63 -3.74 -21.44
C GLU A 158 -5.25 -3.10 -21.57
N ILE A 159 -4.87 -2.83 -22.82
CA ILE A 159 -3.58 -2.24 -23.18
C ILE A 159 -3.81 -0.89 -23.84
N LEU A 160 -3.32 0.18 -23.21
CA LEU A 160 -3.51 1.55 -23.65
C LEU A 160 -2.21 2.22 -24.07
N PHE A 161 -2.24 2.89 -25.22
CA PHE A 161 -1.09 3.66 -25.70
C PHE A 161 -1.47 4.79 -26.65
N GLY A 162 -0.63 5.83 -26.66
CA GLY A 162 -0.70 6.95 -27.59
C GLY A 162 0.05 6.69 -28.89
N SER A 163 -0.42 7.31 -29.98
CA SER A 163 0.22 7.22 -31.29
C SER A 163 0.45 8.58 -31.96
N TRP A 164 1.46 8.62 -32.84
CA TRP A 164 1.74 9.76 -33.70
C TRP A 164 0.70 10.08 -34.75
N ASP A 165 -0.32 9.23 -34.93
CA ASP A 165 -1.48 9.53 -35.76
C ASP A 165 -2.61 10.29 -35.04
N ASN A 166 -2.29 10.85 -33.87
CA ASN A 166 -3.15 11.63 -32.99
C ASN A 166 -4.18 10.80 -32.22
N LYS A 167 -4.03 9.48 -32.16
CA LYS A 167 -4.98 8.61 -31.48
C LYS A 167 -4.42 7.95 -30.23
N THR A 168 -5.28 7.79 -29.25
CA THR A 168 -5.14 6.79 -28.19
C THR A 168 -5.83 5.52 -28.65
N TYR A 169 -5.18 4.39 -28.42
CA TYR A 169 -5.67 3.06 -28.72
C TYR A 169 -5.88 2.31 -27.41
N CYS A 170 -6.98 1.55 -27.34
CA CYS A 170 -7.23 0.53 -26.33
C CYS A 170 -7.37 -0.82 -27.04
N LEU A 171 -6.58 -1.80 -26.63
CA LEU A 171 -6.62 -3.16 -27.12
C LEU A 171 -6.97 -4.11 -25.98
N ASP A 172 -7.65 -5.21 -26.26
CA ASP A 172 -7.75 -6.33 -25.32
C ASP A 172 -6.40 -7.05 -25.18
N HIS A 173 -6.28 -7.94 -24.19
CA HIS A 173 -5.08 -8.76 -23.94
C HIS A 173 -4.63 -9.59 -25.17
N GLU A 174 -5.54 -9.91 -26.10
CA GLU A 174 -5.26 -10.65 -27.33
C GLU A 174 -4.88 -9.75 -28.52
N GLY A 175 -4.80 -8.44 -28.30
CA GLY A 175 -4.38 -7.43 -29.28
C GLY A 175 -5.46 -7.03 -30.29
N ASN A 176 -6.73 -7.31 -30.02
CA ASN A 176 -7.85 -6.81 -30.81
C ASN A 176 -8.21 -5.38 -30.38
N LEU A 177 -8.66 -4.58 -31.34
CA LEU A 177 -9.07 -3.21 -31.08
C LEU A 177 -10.42 -3.16 -30.39
N GLU A 178 -10.44 -2.53 -29.23
CA GLU A 178 -11.64 -2.18 -28.49
C GLU A 178 -12.19 -0.82 -28.96
N TRP A 179 -11.43 0.23 -28.72
CA TRP A 179 -11.79 1.60 -29.06
C TRP A 179 -10.57 2.46 -29.42
N THR A 180 -10.86 3.63 -30.01
CA THR A 180 -9.85 4.67 -30.24
C THR A 180 -10.43 6.03 -29.91
N PHE A 181 -9.61 6.90 -29.31
CA PHE A 181 -9.91 8.31 -29.11
C PHE A 181 -9.01 9.17 -29.99
N GLU A 182 -9.56 10.18 -30.69
CA GLU A 182 -8.80 11.07 -31.58
C GLU A 182 -8.60 12.44 -30.92
N THR A 183 -7.34 12.77 -30.63
CA THR A 183 -6.90 14.09 -30.15
C THR A 183 -6.58 15.02 -31.33
N GLY A 184 -6.29 16.29 -31.06
CA GLY A 184 -5.96 17.28 -32.08
C GLY A 184 -4.54 17.18 -32.65
N HIS A 185 -3.63 16.43 -32.02
CA HIS A 185 -2.24 16.26 -32.43
C HIS A 185 -1.63 14.97 -31.82
N MET A 186 -0.41 14.61 -32.20
CA MET A 186 0.25 13.38 -31.74
C MET A 186 0.31 13.24 -30.23
N ILE A 187 0.25 11.99 -29.79
CA ILE A 187 0.34 11.58 -28.39
C ILE A 187 1.69 10.90 -28.20
N THR A 188 2.49 11.41 -27.27
CA THR A 188 3.79 10.81 -26.89
C THR A 188 3.87 10.52 -25.40
N ALA A 189 2.85 10.94 -24.63
CA ALA A 189 2.67 10.56 -23.24
C ALA A 189 2.14 9.13 -23.18
N VAL A 190 2.53 8.39 -22.13
CA VAL A 190 1.82 7.16 -21.79
C VAL A 190 0.51 7.58 -21.10
N PRO A 191 -0.65 7.01 -21.46
CA PRO A 191 -1.89 7.24 -20.71
C PRO A 191 -1.71 6.86 -19.23
N ALA A 192 -2.31 7.56 -18.27
CA ALA A 192 -2.34 7.13 -16.87
C ALA A 192 -3.74 6.64 -16.51
N LEU A 193 -3.84 5.58 -15.70
CA LEU A 193 -5.09 4.91 -15.35
C LEU A 193 -5.36 5.06 -13.85
N ALA A 194 -6.56 5.47 -13.45
CA ALA A 194 -7.01 5.51 -12.06
C ALA A 194 -8.53 5.64 -12.00
N ASP A 195 -9.19 5.06 -10.99
CA ASP A 195 -10.58 5.39 -10.70
C ASP A 195 -10.62 6.78 -10.05
N LEU A 196 -10.98 7.80 -10.84
CA LEU A 196 -10.99 9.19 -10.38
C LEU A 196 -12.33 9.54 -9.72
N ASN A 197 -13.35 8.71 -9.88
CA ASN A 197 -14.71 9.06 -9.50
C ASN A 197 -15.35 8.06 -8.52
N ASN A 198 -14.59 7.06 -8.10
CA ASN A 198 -14.94 5.98 -7.18
C ASN A 198 -16.18 5.21 -7.67
N ASP A 199 -16.24 4.91 -8.97
CA ASP A 199 -17.30 4.08 -9.55
C ASP A 199 -16.91 2.62 -9.83
N GLY A 200 -15.67 2.25 -9.53
CA GLY A 200 -15.10 0.93 -9.72
C GLY A 200 -14.54 0.69 -11.12
N THR A 201 -14.54 1.68 -12.02
CA THR A 201 -13.89 1.58 -13.33
C THR A 201 -12.76 2.60 -13.47
N LEU A 202 -11.76 2.29 -14.29
CA LEU A 202 -10.59 3.17 -14.42
C LEU A 202 -10.83 4.26 -15.47
N GLU A 203 -10.60 5.51 -15.09
CA GLU A 203 -10.47 6.63 -16.02
C GLU A 203 -9.09 6.66 -16.69
N VAL A 204 -9.05 7.20 -17.91
CA VAL A 204 -7.84 7.31 -18.73
C VAL A 204 -7.44 8.77 -18.91
N ILE A 205 -6.30 9.16 -18.34
CA ILE A 205 -5.69 10.48 -18.52
C ILE A 205 -4.71 10.48 -19.70
N VAL A 206 -4.97 11.35 -20.68
CA VAL A 206 -4.19 11.44 -21.94
C VAL A 206 -3.69 12.86 -22.20
N GLY A 207 -2.36 13.04 -22.20
CA GLY A 207 -1.71 14.28 -22.62
C GLY A 207 -1.40 14.33 -24.12
N SER A 208 -1.78 15.42 -24.80
CA SER A 208 -1.54 15.61 -26.24
C SER A 208 -0.74 16.87 -26.59
N PHE A 209 -0.08 16.82 -27.76
CA PHE A 209 0.63 17.96 -28.36
C PHE A 209 -0.30 19.06 -28.87
N ASP A 210 -1.62 18.87 -28.79
CA ASP A 210 -2.60 19.93 -29.04
C ASP A 210 -2.79 20.88 -27.84
N ASN A 211 -1.97 20.71 -26.80
CA ASN A 211 -1.94 21.44 -25.54
C ASN A 211 -3.00 20.99 -24.52
N THR A 212 -3.71 19.90 -24.78
CA THR A 212 -4.85 19.46 -23.97
C THR A 212 -4.54 18.15 -23.28
N THR A 213 -4.90 18.07 -22.00
CA THR A 213 -5.07 16.78 -21.31
C THR A 213 -6.54 16.40 -21.34
N TYR A 214 -6.81 15.14 -21.59
CA TYR A 214 -8.15 14.56 -21.71
C TYR A 214 -8.34 13.53 -20.61
N CYS A 215 -9.52 13.50 -20.02
CA CYS A 215 -10.00 12.36 -19.25
C CYS A 215 -11.06 11.63 -20.06
N LEU A 216 -10.90 10.32 -20.18
CA LEU A 216 -11.82 9.41 -20.85
C LEU A 216 -12.33 8.39 -19.84
N ASP A 217 -13.58 7.98 -19.96
CA ASP A 217 -14.09 6.80 -19.25
C ASP A 217 -13.47 5.50 -19.82
N HIS A 218 -13.74 4.36 -19.17
CA HIS A 218 -13.31 3.02 -19.62
C HIS A 218 -13.72 2.68 -21.06
N LEU A 219 -14.77 3.32 -21.61
CA LEU A 219 -15.24 3.14 -22.99
C LEU A 219 -14.57 4.08 -24.00
N GLY A 220 -13.59 4.88 -23.58
CA GLY A 220 -12.89 5.86 -24.39
C GLY A 220 -13.73 7.09 -24.73
N VAL A 221 -14.81 7.36 -23.99
CA VAL A 221 -15.64 8.55 -24.12
C VAL A 221 -15.09 9.66 -23.25
N GLN A 222 -14.85 10.82 -23.86
CA GLN A 222 -14.30 11.97 -23.14
C GLN A 222 -15.30 12.51 -22.10
N GLU A 223 -14.89 12.50 -20.84
CA GLU A 223 -15.61 13.10 -19.72
C GLU A 223 -15.33 14.61 -19.62
N TRP A 224 -14.05 14.95 -19.50
CA TRP A 224 -13.56 16.31 -19.40
C TRP A 224 -12.22 16.51 -20.12
N ASN A 225 -11.83 17.77 -20.28
CA ASN A 225 -10.51 18.11 -20.78
C ASN A 225 -10.02 19.43 -20.19
N TYR A 226 -8.71 19.61 -20.17
CA TYR A 226 -8.06 20.82 -19.69
C TYR A 226 -6.98 21.28 -20.67
N THR A 227 -7.10 22.51 -21.17
CA THR A 227 -6.17 23.07 -22.17
C THR A 227 -5.15 24.01 -21.52
N THR A 228 -3.87 23.71 -21.70
CA THR A 228 -2.74 24.54 -21.27
C THR A 228 -2.27 25.50 -22.39
N GLU A 229 -1.23 26.30 -22.15
CA GLU A 229 -0.68 27.21 -23.16
C GLU A 229 0.39 26.54 -24.05
N GLY A 230 0.78 25.30 -23.75
CA GLY A 230 1.84 24.56 -24.43
C GLY A 230 1.51 23.08 -24.56
N MET A 231 2.29 22.36 -25.36
CA MET A 231 2.13 20.93 -25.59
C MET A 231 2.28 20.14 -24.28
N ILE A 232 1.49 19.09 -24.13
CA ILE A 232 1.64 18.09 -23.08
C ILE A 232 2.25 16.86 -23.75
N SER A 233 3.44 16.47 -23.30
CA SER A 233 4.27 15.44 -23.93
C SER A 233 4.73 14.35 -22.98
N VAL A 234 4.35 14.45 -21.72
CA VAL A 234 4.70 13.55 -20.62
C VAL A 234 3.44 12.91 -20.08
N SER A 235 3.58 11.73 -19.48
CA SER A 235 2.49 11.07 -18.75
C SER A 235 2.05 11.94 -17.56
N ALA A 236 0.83 11.70 -17.08
CA ALA A 236 0.41 12.26 -15.80
C ALA A 236 0.95 11.40 -14.64
N ALA A 237 1.07 12.03 -13.47
CA ALA A 237 1.06 11.33 -12.19
C ALA A 237 -0.33 11.52 -11.54
N ILE A 238 -0.84 10.49 -10.89
CA ILE A 238 -2.15 10.49 -10.23
C ILE A 238 -1.96 9.99 -8.80
N ALA A 239 -2.33 10.80 -7.82
CA ALA A 239 -2.24 10.47 -6.40
C ALA A 239 -3.11 11.45 -5.59
N ASP A 240 -3.62 11.03 -4.45
CA ASP A 240 -4.15 11.95 -3.44
C ASP A 240 -2.95 12.62 -2.76
N ILE A 241 -2.64 13.86 -3.15
CA ILE A 241 -1.43 14.54 -2.65
C ILE A 241 -1.68 15.29 -1.35
N ASP A 242 -2.94 15.54 -0.97
CA ASP A 242 -3.30 16.36 0.19
C ASP A 242 -4.18 15.66 1.25
N ASN A 243 -4.42 14.36 1.08
CA ASN A 243 -5.17 13.45 1.95
C ASN A 243 -6.61 13.89 2.15
N ASP A 244 -7.31 14.22 1.06
CA ASP A 244 -8.72 14.54 1.08
C ASP A 244 -9.63 13.45 0.47
N ASP A 245 -9.04 12.30 0.15
CA ASP A 245 -9.64 11.11 -0.48
C ASP A 245 -10.06 11.34 -1.95
N ASP A 246 -9.76 12.51 -2.53
CA ASP A 246 -9.92 12.79 -3.96
C ASP A 246 -8.54 12.73 -4.66
N LEU A 247 -8.45 12.07 -5.83
CA LEU A 247 -7.17 11.98 -6.56
C LEU A 247 -6.83 13.27 -7.33
N GLU A 248 -5.57 13.72 -7.24
CA GLU A 248 -5.01 14.78 -8.08
C GLU A 248 -4.33 14.24 -9.32
N ILE A 249 -4.40 15.01 -10.41
CA ILE A 249 -3.74 14.74 -11.69
C ILE A 249 -2.65 15.79 -11.93
N LEU A 250 -1.40 15.34 -11.98
CA LEU A 250 -0.21 16.17 -12.13
C LEU A 250 0.50 15.92 -13.45
N PHE A 251 0.87 16.98 -14.17
CA PHE A 251 1.63 16.84 -15.41
C PHE A 251 2.44 18.09 -15.77
N GLY A 252 3.52 17.86 -16.53
CA GLY A 252 4.36 18.91 -17.10
C GLY A 252 3.89 19.40 -18.47
N SER A 253 4.14 20.67 -18.79
CA SER A 253 3.88 21.25 -20.11
C SER A 253 5.06 22.03 -20.68
N THR A 254 5.11 22.13 -22.00
CA THR A 254 6.08 22.96 -22.72
C THR A 254 5.83 24.47 -22.58
N ASP A 255 4.78 24.88 -21.87
CA ASP A 255 4.59 26.27 -21.42
C ASP A 255 5.35 26.61 -20.12
N TYR A 256 6.21 25.70 -19.66
CA TYR A 256 7.09 25.81 -18.50
C TYR A 256 6.34 25.67 -17.17
N LYS A 257 5.18 25.01 -17.16
CA LYS A 257 4.41 24.79 -15.94
C LYS A 257 4.23 23.32 -15.63
N VAL A 258 4.27 23.04 -14.34
CA VAL A 258 3.64 21.87 -13.71
C VAL A 258 2.22 22.27 -13.40
N TYR A 259 1.26 21.44 -13.78
CA TYR A 259 -0.15 21.60 -13.45
C TYR A 259 -0.54 20.53 -12.44
N CYS A 260 -1.40 20.91 -11.51
CA CYS A 260 -2.17 20.00 -10.66
C CYS A 260 -3.64 20.29 -10.90
N LEU A 261 -4.40 19.25 -11.19
CA LEU A 261 -5.85 19.28 -11.34
C LEU A 261 -6.45 18.34 -10.30
N ASN A 262 -7.67 18.58 -9.84
CA ASN A 262 -8.42 17.58 -9.08
C ASN A 262 -9.08 16.57 -10.00
N HIS A 263 -9.66 15.52 -9.40
CA HIS A 263 -10.34 14.42 -10.06
C HIS A 263 -11.39 14.84 -11.12
N THR A 264 -12.02 16.02 -10.97
CA THR A 264 -13.00 16.56 -11.95
C THR A 264 -12.39 17.38 -13.09
N GLY A 265 -11.06 17.46 -13.18
CA GLY A 265 -10.32 18.30 -14.14
C GLY A 265 -10.30 19.79 -13.78
N GLY A 266 -10.68 20.14 -12.56
CA GLY A 266 -10.58 21.50 -12.01
C GLY A 266 -9.13 21.84 -11.66
N SER A 267 -8.67 23.05 -11.99
CA SER A 267 -7.29 23.44 -11.63
C SER A 267 -7.18 23.74 -10.14
N GLU A 268 -6.34 22.95 -9.47
CA GLU A 268 -5.86 23.12 -8.10
C GLU A 268 -4.82 24.25 -8.04
N TRP A 269 -3.65 23.99 -8.63
CA TRP A 269 -2.54 24.91 -8.68
C TRP A 269 -1.68 24.68 -9.93
N ASN A 270 -0.74 25.59 -10.16
CA ASN A 270 0.33 25.39 -11.13
C ASN A 270 1.61 26.08 -10.65
N TYR A 271 2.74 25.50 -11.00
CA TYR A 271 4.06 26.04 -10.69
C TYR A 271 4.84 26.31 -11.97
N THR A 272 5.42 27.51 -12.12
CA THR A 272 6.20 27.90 -13.30
C THR A 272 7.70 27.68 -13.08
N THR A 273 8.29 26.76 -13.84
CA THR A 273 9.73 26.51 -13.91
C THR A 273 10.42 27.52 -14.85
N GLY A 274 11.72 27.38 -15.07
CA GLY A 274 12.48 28.24 -15.97
C GLY A 274 12.37 27.89 -17.46
N TYR A 275 11.94 26.66 -17.79
CA TYR A 275 11.86 26.15 -19.16
C TYR A 275 10.97 24.90 -19.26
N ILE A 276 10.89 24.27 -20.43
CA ILE A 276 9.98 23.14 -20.69
C ILE A 276 10.16 21.97 -19.73
N ILE A 277 9.08 21.23 -19.52
CA ILE A 277 9.03 20.04 -18.69
C ILE A 277 8.79 18.83 -19.58
N TYR A 278 9.76 17.93 -19.62
CA TYR A 278 9.71 16.66 -20.36
C TYR A 278 9.86 15.43 -19.44
N ALA A 279 9.95 15.66 -18.13
CA ALA A 279 9.86 14.63 -17.11
C ALA A 279 8.42 14.53 -16.62
N THR A 280 7.93 13.33 -16.38
CA THR A 280 6.68 13.13 -15.62
C THR A 280 6.93 13.54 -14.16
N PRO A 281 6.00 14.25 -13.49
CA PRO A 281 6.08 14.44 -12.05
C PRO A 281 6.04 13.11 -11.28
N ILE A 282 6.51 13.09 -10.04
CA ILE A 282 6.37 11.96 -9.12
C ILE A 282 5.80 12.50 -7.82
N CYS A 283 4.87 11.76 -7.24
CA CYS A 283 4.22 12.09 -5.96
C CYS A 283 4.74 11.11 -4.91
N VAL A 284 5.34 11.61 -3.84
CA VAL A 284 5.92 10.79 -2.77
C VAL A 284 6.02 11.60 -1.49
N ASP A 285 5.75 11.00 -0.34
CA ASP A 285 6.06 11.60 0.96
C ASP A 285 7.58 11.56 1.18
N LEU A 286 8.27 12.69 0.95
CA LEU A 286 9.73 12.76 1.06
C LEU A 286 10.19 13.05 2.48
N ASP A 287 9.37 13.69 3.30
CA ASP A 287 9.76 14.19 4.61
C ASP A 287 9.03 13.52 5.80
N GLY A 288 8.14 12.56 5.51
CA GLY A 288 7.42 11.74 6.47
C GLY A 288 6.28 12.50 7.14
N ASP A 289 5.69 13.49 6.46
CA ASP A 289 4.57 14.29 6.98
C ASP A 289 3.19 13.83 6.52
N TYR A 290 3.16 12.71 5.78
CA TYR A 290 2.00 12.08 5.17
C TYR A 290 1.37 12.87 4.01
N THR A 291 1.86 14.07 3.67
CA THR A 291 1.46 14.72 2.41
C THR A 291 2.47 14.44 1.32
N LEU A 292 2.02 14.35 0.07
CA LEU A 292 2.93 13.99 -1.02
C LEU A 292 3.64 15.23 -1.59
N GLU A 293 4.96 15.18 -1.63
CA GLU A 293 5.78 16.10 -2.42
C GLU A 293 5.76 15.72 -3.89
N VAL A 294 5.89 16.74 -4.73
CA VAL A 294 5.94 16.63 -6.18
C VAL A 294 7.35 16.92 -6.67
N LEU A 295 8.02 15.88 -7.18
CA LEU A 295 9.34 15.98 -7.81
C LEU A 295 9.23 16.11 -9.32
N VAL A 296 9.98 17.04 -9.90
CA VAL A 296 9.95 17.25 -11.35
C VAL A 296 11.25 17.85 -11.90
N GLY A 297 11.79 17.20 -12.93
CA GLY A 297 12.91 17.68 -13.72
C GLY A 297 12.49 18.68 -14.80
N SER A 298 13.29 19.72 -15.02
CA SER A 298 13.05 20.70 -16.08
C SER A 298 14.29 20.90 -16.97
N TYR A 299 14.03 21.31 -18.20
CA TYR A 299 15.08 21.67 -19.15
C TYR A 299 15.81 22.97 -18.82
N ASP A 300 15.46 23.66 -17.74
CA ASP A 300 16.24 24.76 -17.19
C ASP A 300 17.44 24.29 -16.33
N ALA A 301 17.76 22.99 -16.40
CA ALA A 301 18.82 22.32 -15.65
C ALA A 301 18.57 22.31 -14.14
N LYS A 302 17.32 22.07 -13.74
CA LYS A 302 16.96 21.92 -12.33
C LYS A 302 16.00 20.78 -12.06
N MET A 303 16.21 20.15 -10.90
CA MET A 303 15.24 19.32 -10.22
C MET A 303 14.49 20.21 -9.22
N TYR A 304 13.17 20.16 -9.23
CA TYR A 304 12.30 20.88 -8.32
C TYR A 304 11.59 19.89 -7.38
N CYS A 305 11.47 20.27 -6.12
CA CYS A 305 10.53 19.68 -5.17
C CYS A 305 9.49 20.73 -4.79
N LEU A 306 8.21 20.36 -4.90
CA LEU A 306 7.06 21.18 -4.58
C LEU A 306 6.24 20.46 -3.50
N SER A 307 5.71 21.17 -2.51
CA SER A 307 4.73 20.63 -1.56
C SER A 307 3.43 20.22 -2.27
N HIS A 308 2.55 19.46 -1.61
CA HIS A 308 1.17 19.20 -2.05
C HIS A 308 0.38 20.44 -2.53
N THR A 309 0.65 21.64 -1.96
CA THR A 309 0.01 22.90 -2.41
C THR A 309 0.67 23.60 -3.62
N GLY A 310 1.66 22.97 -4.26
CA GLY A 310 2.42 23.54 -5.38
C GLY A 310 3.44 24.61 -5.00
N THR A 311 3.77 24.77 -3.72
CA THR A 311 4.82 25.69 -3.27
C THR A 311 6.19 25.03 -3.36
N LYS A 312 7.17 25.70 -3.98
CA LYS A 312 8.52 25.14 -4.06
C LYS A 312 9.17 25.10 -2.68
N GLU A 313 9.57 23.89 -2.32
CA GLU A 313 10.34 23.58 -1.12
C GLU A 313 11.84 23.84 -1.36
N TRP A 314 12.38 23.15 -2.36
CA TRP A 314 13.78 23.24 -2.75
C TRP A 314 13.98 23.07 -4.27
N GLU A 315 15.18 23.42 -4.74
CA GLU A 315 15.63 23.13 -6.10
C GLU A 315 17.10 22.71 -6.09
N TYR A 316 17.46 21.77 -6.96
CA TYR A 316 18.84 21.38 -7.21
C TYR A 316 19.22 21.75 -8.65
N VAL A 317 20.42 22.32 -8.85
CA VAL A 317 20.89 22.81 -10.16
C VAL A 317 21.93 21.86 -10.74
N THR A 318 21.66 21.33 -11.93
CA THR A 318 22.57 20.49 -12.72
C THR A 318 23.35 21.32 -13.74
N PRO A 319 24.42 20.76 -14.34
CA PRO A 319 25.14 21.40 -15.45
C PRO A 319 24.28 21.55 -16.72
N ASP A 320 23.42 20.56 -17.00
CA ASP A 320 22.62 20.43 -18.21
C ASP A 320 21.18 20.00 -17.89
N PHE A 321 20.30 20.02 -18.90
CA PHE A 321 18.87 19.77 -18.73
C PHE A 321 18.55 18.38 -18.14
N ILE A 322 17.41 18.31 -17.45
CA ILE A 322 16.84 17.07 -16.92
C ILE A 322 15.62 16.73 -17.78
N ALA A 323 15.69 15.57 -18.44
CA ALA A 323 14.64 15.09 -19.35
C ALA A 323 13.94 13.83 -18.85
N CYS A 324 14.59 13.05 -18.00
CA CYS A 324 14.00 11.85 -17.44
C CYS A 324 13.11 12.18 -16.23
N THR A 325 12.15 11.30 -15.98
CA THR A 325 11.48 11.20 -14.68
C THR A 325 12.52 10.75 -13.65
N ALA A 326 12.43 11.25 -12.42
CA ALA A 326 13.30 10.76 -11.35
C ALA A 326 12.87 9.35 -10.94
N THR A 327 13.69 8.66 -10.16
CA THR A 327 13.38 7.36 -9.55
C THR A 327 13.75 7.44 -8.09
N ILE A 328 12.96 6.81 -7.24
CA ILE A 328 13.01 7.01 -5.80
C ILE A 328 13.16 5.66 -5.12
N ALA A 329 14.10 5.56 -4.18
CA ALA A 329 14.29 4.39 -3.32
C ALA A 329 15.12 4.79 -2.10
N ASP A 330 15.00 4.03 -1.01
CA ASP A 330 15.94 4.14 0.12
C ASP A 330 17.20 3.33 -0.20
N LEU A 331 18.23 4.00 -0.72
CA LEU A 331 19.45 3.35 -1.21
C LEU A 331 20.47 3.10 -0.10
N ASP A 332 20.39 3.84 1.01
CA ASP A 332 21.35 3.71 2.11
C ASP A 332 20.78 3.13 3.40
N ASN A 333 19.49 2.77 3.37
CA ASN A 333 18.70 2.16 4.43
C ASN A 333 18.64 3.07 5.67
N ASP A 334 18.36 4.36 5.42
CA ASP A 334 18.16 5.37 6.46
C ASP A 334 16.69 5.76 6.69
N ASN A 335 15.78 5.03 6.04
CA ASN A 335 14.33 5.24 6.01
C ASN A 335 13.95 6.59 5.40
N THR A 336 14.81 7.16 4.56
CA THR A 336 14.48 8.31 3.74
C THR A 336 14.79 8.01 2.29
N PHE A 337 14.06 8.67 1.41
CA PHE A 337 14.17 8.40 0.00
C PHE A 337 15.32 9.15 -0.67
N GLU A 338 16.13 8.43 -1.44
CA GLU A 338 17.03 9.01 -2.43
C GLU A 338 16.34 9.21 -3.77
N ILE A 339 16.75 10.27 -4.47
CA ILE A 339 16.17 10.73 -5.72
C ILE A 339 17.22 10.59 -6.82
N LEU A 340 17.06 9.62 -7.71
CA LEU A 340 17.92 9.38 -8.86
C LEU A 340 17.36 9.98 -10.14
N PHE A 341 18.22 10.61 -10.93
CA PHE A 341 17.85 11.10 -12.25
C PHE A 341 19.07 11.29 -13.15
N GLY A 342 18.86 11.09 -14.44
CA GLY A 342 19.79 11.41 -15.49
C GLY A 342 19.74 12.88 -15.92
N ASN A 343 20.86 13.36 -16.42
CA ASN A 343 20.92 14.64 -17.13
C ASN A 343 21.81 14.51 -18.39
N GLY A 344 21.77 15.53 -19.23
CA GLY A 344 22.77 15.75 -20.26
C GLY A 344 22.28 16.60 -21.40
N GLU A 345 23.16 16.88 -22.36
CA GLU A 345 22.84 17.49 -23.65
C GLU A 345 23.45 16.61 -24.75
N TYR A 346 22.80 16.53 -25.92
CA TYR A 346 23.31 15.75 -27.04
C TYR A 346 24.80 16.04 -27.32
N TYR A 347 25.61 14.97 -27.38
CA TYR A 347 27.04 15.02 -27.64
C TYR A 347 27.89 15.66 -26.54
N VAL A 348 27.35 15.76 -25.33
CA VAL A 348 28.03 16.19 -24.10
C VAL A 348 27.95 15.05 -23.09
N ASP A 349 29.01 14.85 -22.30
CA ASP A 349 29.03 13.83 -21.24
C ASP A 349 27.79 13.97 -20.33
N GLY A 350 26.92 12.97 -20.29
CA GLY A 350 25.77 12.92 -19.38
C GLY A 350 26.19 12.53 -17.96
N THR A 351 25.32 12.80 -16.99
CA THR A 351 25.59 12.45 -15.59
C THR A 351 24.32 11.92 -14.93
N LEU A 352 24.43 10.76 -14.27
CA LEU A 352 23.46 10.28 -13.30
C LEU A 352 23.72 11.00 -11.97
N PHE A 353 22.68 11.55 -11.37
CA PHE A 353 22.70 12.17 -10.05
C PHE A 353 21.87 11.35 -9.08
N CYS A 354 22.27 11.38 -7.81
CA CYS A 354 21.46 10.94 -6.69
C CYS A 354 21.47 12.06 -5.63
N LEU A 355 20.28 12.46 -5.20
CA LEU A 355 20.07 13.42 -4.13
C LEU A 355 19.40 12.74 -2.94
N SER A 356 19.69 13.18 -1.71
CA SER A 356 18.86 12.86 -0.54
C SER A 356 17.44 13.42 -0.68
N HIS A 357 16.49 12.99 0.15
CA HIS A 357 15.15 13.60 0.30
C HIS A 357 15.16 15.14 0.45
N THR A 358 16.21 15.73 1.05
CA THR A 358 16.38 17.20 1.19
C THR A 358 16.92 17.94 -0.04
N GLY A 359 17.18 17.24 -1.16
CA GLY A 359 17.79 17.81 -2.36
C GLY A 359 19.31 18.03 -2.26
N THR A 360 19.99 17.40 -1.29
CA THR A 360 21.46 17.44 -1.16
C THR A 360 22.09 16.37 -2.05
N LEU A 361 23.16 16.70 -2.78
CA LEU A 361 23.88 15.75 -3.61
C LEU A 361 24.60 14.67 -2.77
N GLU A 362 24.22 13.41 -2.96
CA GLU A 362 24.88 12.25 -2.37
C GLU A 362 25.99 11.72 -3.28
N PHE A 363 25.66 11.40 -4.54
CA PHE A 363 26.65 11.02 -5.54
C PHE A 363 26.28 11.44 -6.96
N SER A 364 27.28 11.34 -7.85
CA SER A 364 27.07 11.51 -9.29
C SER A 364 27.97 10.56 -10.09
N TYR A 365 27.47 10.03 -11.20
CA TYR A 365 28.20 9.13 -12.10
C TYR A 365 28.15 9.63 -13.54
N ALA A 366 29.32 9.90 -14.14
CA ALA A 366 29.40 10.44 -15.51
C ALA A 366 29.45 9.33 -16.58
N VAL A 367 28.74 9.55 -17.68
CA VAL A 367 28.68 8.67 -18.86
C VAL A 367 29.03 9.44 -20.14
N GLY A 368 29.07 8.74 -21.28
CA GLY A 368 29.62 9.29 -22.53
C GLY A 368 28.69 10.22 -23.30
N ASP A 369 27.40 10.25 -22.99
CA ASP A 369 26.38 11.13 -23.60
C ASP A 369 25.16 11.20 -22.66
N LEU A 370 24.12 11.90 -23.06
CA LEU A 370 22.91 12.18 -22.27
C LEU A 370 22.18 10.90 -21.80
N ILE A 371 21.67 10.94 -20.57
CA ILE A 371 20.74 9.95 -20.01
C ILE A 371 19.32 10.49 -20.18
N PHE A 372 18.59 9.95 -21.15
CA PHE A 372 17.23 10.43 -21.50
C PHE A 372 16.13 9.65 -20.77
N GLY A 373 16.25 8.32 -20.74
CA GLY A 373 15.34 7.43 -20.02
C GLY A 373 15.54 7.53 -18.52
N SER A 374 14.53 7.15 -17.75
CA SER A 374 14.60 7.13 -16.29
C SER A 374 15.44 5.94 -15.83
N PRO A 375 16.27 6.09 -14.80
CA PRO A 375 16.98 4.97 -14.20
C PRO A 375 16.00 4.01 -13.51
N THR A 376 16.36 2.74 -13.40
CA THR A 376 15.61 1.71 -12.68
C THR A 376 16.47 1.19 -11.55
N ILE A 377 15.87 0.88 -10.40
CA ILE A 377 16.55 0.37 -9.21
C ILE A 377 15.96 -0.99 -8.92
N ALA A 378 16.79 -2.01 -8.77
CA ALA A 378 16.35 -3.38 -8.51
C ALA A 378 17.51 -4.20 -7.96
N ASP A 379 17.22 -5.17 -7.10
CA ASP A 379 18.17 -6.22 -6.70
C ASP A 379 18.17 -7.30 -7.79
N LEU A 380 19.20 -7.33 -8.63
CA LEU A 380 19.20 -8.22 -9.80
C LEU A 380 19.41 -9.69 -9.46
N GLU A 381 20.00 -9.98 -8.30
CA GLU A 381 20.42 -11.33 -7.89
C GLU A 381 19.80 -11.81 -6.58
N ASN A 382 18.88 -11.02 -6.01
CA ASN A 382 18.24 -11.26 -4.73
C ASN A 382 19.26 -11.44 -3.59
N ASP A 383 20.32 -10.64 -3.60
CA ASP A 383 21.39 -10.69 -2.60
C ASP A 383 21.30 -9.59 -1.51
N GLY A 384 20.29 -8.72 -1.63
CA GLY A 384 20.02 -7.60 -0.75
C GLY A 384 20.84 -6.35 -1.07
N VAL A 385 21.45 -6.26 -2.26
CA VAL A 385 22.15 -5.08 -2.77
C VAL A 385 21.45 -4.59 -4.04
N MET A 386 21.00 -3.34 -4.06
CA MET A 386 20.38 -2.78 -5.25
C MET A 386 21.39 -2.39 -6.33
N GLU A 387 21.00 -2.66 -7.58
CA GLU A 387 21.61 -2.13 -8.78
C GLU A 387 20.82 -0.94 -9.34
N ILE A 388 21.54 -0.05 -10.00
CA ILE A 388 20.99 1.06 -10.78
C ILE A 388 21.24 0.79 -12.25
N ILE A 389 20.16 0.63 -13.02
CA ILE A 389 20.18 0.30 -14.44
C ILE A 389 19.68 1.50 -15.24
N PHE A 390 20.37 1.88 -16.31
CA PHE A 390 19.90 2.96 -17.20
C PHE A 390 20.51 2.91 -18.60
N GLY A 391 19.77 3.44 -19.56
CA GLY A 391 20.21 3.67 -20.94
C GLY A 391 20.89 5.02 -21.14
N SER A 392 21.78 5.10 -22.13
CA SER A 392 22.43 6.35 -22.54
C SER A 392 22.59 6.47 -24.05
N TYR A 393 22.69 7.72 -24.52
CA TYR A 393 22.86 8.05 -25.94
C TYR A 393 24.28 7.76 -26.46
N ASP A 394 25.18 7.30 -25.59
CA ASP A 394 26.50 6.76 -25.96
C ASP A 394 26.47 5.29 -26.43
N TYR A 395 25.27 4.77 -26.73
CA TYR A 395 25.01 3.44 -27.26
C TYR A 395 25.28 2.33 -26.24
N LYS A 396 24.89 2.58 -24.98
CA LYS A 396 25.11 1.65 -23.89
C LYS A 396 23.95 1.60 -22.91
N VAL A 397 23.81 0.43 -22.31
CA VAL A 397 23.11 0.20 -21.06
C VAL A 397 24.17 0.11 -19.96
N TYR A 398 23.96 0.80 -18.86
CA TYR A 398 24.82 0.79 -17.68
C TYR A 398 24.12 0.05 -16.54
N CYS A 399 24.89 -0.74 -15.80
CA CYS A 399 24.49 -1.27 -14.50
C CYS A 399 25.54 -0.91 -13.46
N LEU A 400 25.10 -0.25 -12.40
CA LEU A 400 25.92 0.17 -11.26
C LEU A 400 25.43 -0.57 -10.01
N GLU A 401 26.36 -1.06 -9.20
CA GLU A 401 26.08 -1.64 -7.87
C GLU A 401 26.37 -0.60 -6.80
N LEU A 402 25.54 -0.60 -5.75
CA LEU A 402 25.81 0.15 -4.53
C LEU A 402 26.97 -0.49 -3.74
N VAL A 403 28.00 0.30 -3.44
CA VAL A 403 29.20 -0.14 -2.72
C VAL A 403 29.16 0.33 -1.27
N GLY A 404 28.82 -0.56 -0.34
CA GLY A 404 28.85 -0.29 1.11
C GLY A 404 28.34 -1.48 1.93
N PRO A 405 28.37 -1.42 3.28
CA PRO A 405 27.69 -2.42 4.12
C PRO A 405 26.18 -2.14 4.17
N THR A 406 25.52 -2.03 3.03
CA THR A 406 24.10 -1.79 2.88
C THR A 406 23.45 -3.13 2.62
N GLU A 407 22.65 -3.62 3.57
CA GLU A 407 21.41 -4.30 3.20
C GLU A 407 20.57 -3.14 2.65
N SER A 408 20.44 -3.01 1.33
CA SER A 408 19.62 -1.95 0.76
C SER A 408 18.15 -2.23 1.10
N GLY A 409 17.39 -1.18 1.44
CA GLY A 409 15.95 -1.28 1.61
C GLY A 409 15.25 -1.55 0.28
N ASP A 410 13.96 -1.86 0.34
CA ASP A 410 13.12 -2.23 -0.80
C ASP A 410 13.24 -1.22 -1.95
N ALA A 411 13.32 -1.74 -3.18
CA ALA A 411 13.39 -0.95 -4.40
C ALA A 411 12.03 -0.99 -5.10
N PRO A 412 11.19 0.02 -4.90
CA PRO A 412 9.78 -0.04 -5.30
C PRO A 412 9.56 0.19 -6.80
N TRP A 413 10.64 0.39 -7.59
CA TRP A 413 10.57 0.74 -9.02
C TRP A 413 11.33 -0.27 -9.88
N TYR A 414 10.80 -1.49 -9.97
CA TYR A 414 11.19 -2.48 -10.97
C TYR A 414 10.85 -2.04 -12.41
N THR A 415 9.87 -1.13 -12.56
CA THR A 415 9.43 -0.57 -13.85
C THR A 415 9.26 0.96 -13.82
N TYR A 416 9.29 1.60 -15.00
CA TYR A 416 9.09 3.06 -15.12
C TYR A 416 7.71 3.50 -14.60
N GLN A 417 7.67 4.43 -13.62
CA GLN A 417 6.47 4.94 -12.93
C GLN A 417 5.79 3.97 -11.95
N GLY A 418 6.54 3.02 -11.37
CA GLY A 418 6.08 2.17 -10.27
C GLY A 418 5.25 0.98 -10.72
N THR A 419 4.14 1.23 -11.42
CA THR A 419 3.17 0.20 -11.84
C THR A 419 2.94 0.19 -13.35
N TYR A 420 2.33 -0.90 -13.86
CA TYR A 420 1.91 -0.97 -15.26
C TYR A 420 0.71 -0.04 -15.58
N SER A 421 0.02 0.49 -14.56
CA SER A 421 -1.00 1.56 -14.66
C SER A 421 -0.42 2.97 -14.83
N ARG A 422 0.91 3.13 -14.61
CA ARG A 422 1.71 4.35 -14.85
C ARG A 422 1.24 5.58 -14.07
N THR A 423 0.65 5.38 -12.89
CA THR A 423 0.15 6.45 -12.01
C THR A 423 1.26 7.28 -11.40
N GLY A 424 2.49 6.77 -11.30
CA GLY A 424 3.58 7.50 -10.64
C GLY A 424 3.35 7.74 -9.14
N ARG A 425 2.41 6.99 -8.53
CA ARG A 425 2.23 6.73 -7.09
C ARG A 425 2.96 5.43 -6.73
N MET A 426 3.20 5.23 -5.44
CA MET A 426 3.60 3.98 -4.80
C MET A 426 2.69 3.84 -3.57
N ASP A 427 2.04 2.68 -3.35
CA ASP A 427 0.92 2.35 -2.41
C ASP A 427 -0.39 1.97 -3.17
N VAL A 428 -0.67 0.69 -3.48
CA VAL A 428 -1.78 0.24 -4.37
C VAL A 428 -3.14 0.18 -3.69
N ASP A 429 -3.28 -0.58 -2.62
CA ASP A 429 -4.57 -0.81 -1.98
C ASP A 429 -4.98 0.39 -1.11
N GLY A 430 -4.03 1.28 -0.80
CA GLY A 430 -4.27 2.49 -0.03
C GLY A 430 -4.62 2.20 1.43
N ASP A 431 -4.28 1.01 1.93
CA ASP A 431 -4.33 0.63 3.35
C ASP A 431 -3.13 1.21 4.14
N LEU A 432 -2.19 1.88 3.43
CA LEU A 432 -0.88 2.40 3.85
C LEU A 432 0.28 1.40 3.73
N ILE A 433 0.10 0.34 2.94
CA ILE A 433 1.06 -0.66 2.49
C ILE A 433 1.22 -0.54 0.96
N CYS A 434 2.43 -0.78 0.45
CA CYS A 434 2.73 -0.67 -0.97
C CYS A 434 3.05 -2.02 -1.61
N ASP A 435 2.85 -2.10 -2.92
CA ASP A 435 2.69 -3.32 -3.74
C ASP A 435 3.83 -4.34 -3.59
N ILE A 436 5.02 -3.85 -3.25
CA ILE A 436 6.20 -4.68 -3.00
C ILE A 436 6.19 -5.36 -1.62
N THR A 437 5.53 -4.75 -0.64
CA THR A 437 5.37 -5.23 0.74
C THR A 437 4.30 -6.31 0.81
N GLU A 438 3.25 -6.16 0.00
CA GLU A 438 2.19 -7.15 -0.09
C GLU A 438 2.68 -8.45 -0.76
N ASP A 439 3.54 -8.35 -1.79
CA ASP A 439 4.27 -9.49 -2.36
C ASP A 439 5.15 -10.28 -1.33
N TYR A 440 5.57 -9.68 -0.19
CA TYR A 440 6.39 -10.33 0.87
C TYR A 440 5.58 -11.04 1.94
N TYR A 441 4.45 -10.44 2.34
CA TYR A 441 3.57 -11.02 3.34
C TYR A 441 2.62 -12.06 2.74
N ASN A 442 2.55 -12.14 1.40
CA ASN A 442 1.57 -12.98 0.69
C ASN A 442 0.14 -12.58 1.11
N THR A 443 0.01 -11.33 1.55
CA THR A 443 -1.21 -10.55 1.62
C THR A 443 -1.46 -10.00 0.23
N ASP A 444 -2.70 -9.76 -0.09
CA ASP A 444 -3.05 -9.36 -1.44
C ASP A 444 -2.59 -7.90 -1.64
N PRO A 445 -1.76 -7.59 -2.65
CA PRO A 445 -1.30 -6.24 -2.92
C PRO A 445 -2.34 -5.17 -3.28
N GLU A 446 -3.59 -5.58 -3.19
CA GLU A 446 -4.77 -4.91 -3.67
C GLU A 446 -5.93 -5.06 -2.66
N ASP A 447 -5.74 -5.84 -1.59
CA ASP A 447 -6.76 -6.04 -0.57
C ASP A 447 -6.32 -5.41 0.74
N TYR A 448 -7.00 -4.34 1.09
CA TYR A 448 -6.80 -3.71 2.37
C TYR A 448 -7.26 -4.61 3.54
N ASP A 449 -7.89 -5.78 3.32
CA ASP A 449 -8.37 -6.79 4.30
C ASP A 449 -8.41 -8.19 3.63
N SER A 450 -7.26 -8.88 3.61
CA SER A 450 -6.95 -10.06 2.80
C SER A 450 -7.78 -11.32 3.17
N ASP A 451 -8.41 -11.38 4.34
CA ASP A 451 -9.25 -12.52 4.76
C ASP A 451 -10.73 -12.22 5.02
N ASN A 452 -11.10 -10.94 4.93
CA ASN A 452 -12.46 -10.43 4.85
C ASN A 452 -13.29 -10.66 6.12
N ASP A 453 -12.68 -10.42 7.27
CA ASP A 453 -13.36 -10.51 8.56
C ASP A 453 -13.87 -9.15 9.08
N ASP A 454 -13.74 -8.10 8.25
CA ASP A 454 -14.02 -6.69 8.54
C ASP A 454 -12.92 -6.00 9.40
N LEU A 455 -11.67 -6.50 9.41
CA LEU A 455 -10.46 -5.91 9.99
C LEU A 455 -9.37 -5.73 8.92
N ASP A 456 -8.91 -4.50 8.65
CA ASP A 456 -7.95 -4.25 7.56
C ASP A 456 -6.56 -4.89 7.76
N ASP A 457 -5.90 -5.36 6.68
CA ASP A 457 -4.56 -5.96 6.57
C ASP A 457 -3.52 -5.17 7.35
N TRP A 458 -3.53 -3.85 7.19
CA TRP A 458 -2.70 -2.97 7.97
C TRP A 458 -2.97 -3.08 9.48
N THR A 459 -4.22 -3.13 9.90
CA THR A 459 -4.64 -3.31 11.31
C THR A 459 -4.31 -4.71 11.83
N GLU A 460 -4.58 -5.75 11.06
CA GLU A 460 -4.26 -7.13 11.39
C GLU A 460 -2.75 -7.34 11.58
N ILE A 461 -1.95 -6.89 10.62
CA ILE A 461 -0.49 -7.03 10.63
C ILE A 461 0.15 -6.15 11.72
N TYR A 462 -0.36 -4.93 11.95
CA TYR A 462 0.33 -3.94 12.79
C TYR A 462 -0.30 -3.65 14.16
N PHE A 463 -1.55 -4.05 14.42
CA PHE A 463 -2.26 -3.72 15.66
C PHE A 463 -2.75 -4.94 16.43
N GLU A 464 -3.46 -5.86 15.77
CA GLU A 464 -4.11 -7.00 16.45
C GLU A 464 -3.22 -8.26 16.48
N GLY A 465 -2.37 -8.46 15.46
CA GLY A 465 -1.39 -9.55 15.42
C GLY A 465 -1.97 -10.91 15.05
N THR A 466 -3.12 -10.88 14.37
CA THR A 466 -3.83 -11.96 13.69
C THR A 466 -3.11 -12.31 12.37
N ASP A 467 -3.49 -13.41 11.73
CA ASP A 467 -2.97 -13.76 10.40
C ASP A 467 -3.92 -13.16 9.35
N PRO A 468 -3.51 -12.17 8.54
CA PRO A 468 -4.39 -11.46 7.58
C PRO A 468 -4.94 -12.35 6.44
N ASN A 469 -4.74 -13.67 6.53
CA ASN A 469 -5.21 -14.66 5.57
C ASN A 469 -6.09 -15.72 6.28
N ASP A 470 -6.50 -15.47 7.53
CA ASP A 470 -7.23 -16.39 8.41
C ASP A 470 -8.18 -15.64 9.37
N ALA A 471 -9.41 -15.40 8.90
CA ALA A 471 -10.48 -14.67 9.58
C ALA A 471 -10.89 -15.11 11.02
N ASP A 472 -10.35 -16.22 11.55
CA ASP A 472 -10.61 -16.74 12.91
C ASP A 472 -9.30 -17.33 13.47
N SER A 473 -8.48 -16.45 14.06
CA SER A 473 -7.09 -16.74 14.40
C SER A 473 -6.93 -17.76 15.53
N ASP A 474 -7.86 -17.83 16.48
CA ASP A 474 -7.81 -18.76 17.62
C ASP A 474 -8.74 -19.97 17.50
N ASN A 475 -9.57 -19.99 16.46
CA ASN A 475 -10.44 -21.08 16.02
C ASN A 475 -11.59 -21.38 17.00
N ASP A 476 -12.14 -20.36 17.65
CA ASP A 476 -13.29 -20.47 18.55
C ASP A 476 -14.65 -20.30 17.86
N ASN A 477 -14.64 -20.02 16.54
CA ASN A 477 -15.79 -19.74 15.66
C ASN A 477 -16.43 -18.34 15.84
N LEU A 478 -15.64 -17.37 16.28
CA LEU A 478 -15.92 -15.94 16.18
C LEU A 478 -14.81 -15.30 15.33
N ASP A 479 -15.20 -14.47 14.36
CA ASP A 479 -14.22 -13.88 13.42
C ASP A 479 -13.46 -12.72 14.11
N ASP A 480 -12.15 -12.52 13.83
CA ASP A 480 -11.29 -11.57 14.57
C ASP A 480 -11.86 -10.13 14.50
N GLY A 481 -12.36 -9.74 13.33
CA GLY A 481 -13.05 -8.48 13.11
C GLY A 481 -14.35 -8.32 13.90
N GLU A 482 -15.12 -9.38 14.17
CA GLU A 482 -16.30 -9.30 15.06
C GLU A 482 -15.88 -9.09 16.52
N GLU A 483 -14.82 -9.76 16.97
CA GLU A 483 -14.27 -9.64 18.31
C GLU A 483 -13.79 -8.22 18.60
N VAL A 484 -12.99 -7.65 17.69
CA VAL A 484 -12.41 -6.32 17.85
C VAL A 484 -13.47 -5.23 17.69
N ASN A 485 -14.30 -5.30 16.65
CA ASN A 485 -15.21 -4.21 16.30
C ASN A 485 -16.52 -4.23 17.10
N THR A 486 -16.96 -5.39 17.60
CA THR A 486 -18.30 -5.56 18.17
C THR A 486 -18.29 -5.95 19.65
N TYR A 487 -17.55 -7.00 20.02
CA TYR A 487 -17.68 -7.64 21.34
C TYR A 487 -16.61 -7.20 22.36
N GLY A 488 -15.43 -6.82 21.89
CA GLY A 488 -14.29 -6.38 22.69
C GLY A 488 -13.58 -7.51 23.44
N THR A 489 -13.66 -8.73 22.91
CA THR A 489 -12.90 -9.93 23.29
C THR A 489 -11.49 -9.90 22.66
N ASP A 490 -10.61 -10.85 22.99
CA ASP A 490 -9.22 -10.94 22.49
C ASP A 490 -9.13 -12.01 21.39
N PRO A 491 -8.89 -11.65 20.12
CA PRO A 491 -8.96 -12.59 18.97
C PRO A 491 -7.85 -13.65 18.91
N LEU A 492 -7.07 -13.78 19.98
CA LEU A 492 -6.00 -14.75 20.13
C LEU A 492 -6.17 -15.64 21.37
N ASP A 493 -7.30 -15.52 22.08
CA ASP A 493 -7.59 -16.23 23.33
C ASP A 493 -9.04 -16.73 23.34
N ASP A 494 -9.22 -18.02 23.03
CA ASP A 494 -10.51 -18.71 22.87
C ASP A 494 -11.46 -18.67 24.10
N ASP A 495 -11.07 -18.03 25.21
CA ASP A 495 -11.81 -17.87 26.47
C ASP A 495 -11.29 -16.61 27.19
N THR A 496 -11.70 -15.43 26.72
CA THR A 496 -11.16 -14.13 27.14
C THR A 496 -11.21 -13.91 28.65
N ASP A 497 -12.27 -14.39 29.33
CA ASP A 497 -12.43 -14.20 30.77
C ASP A 497 -11.97 -15.38 31.64
N SER A 498 -11.55 -16.46 31.00
CA SER A 498 -10.96 -17.68 31.55
C SER A 498 -11.89 -18.46 32.49
N ASP A 499 -13.17 -18.56 32.15
CA ASP A 499 -14.17 -19.25 32.95
C ASP A 499 -14.59 -20.64 32.43
N THR A 500 -13.96 -21.08 31.34
CA THR A 500 -14.10 -22.37 30.63
C THR A 500 -15.13 -22.44 29.51
N LEU A 501 -15.89 -21.38 29.24
CA LEU A 501 -16.68 -21.24 28.01
C LEU A 501 -15.88 -20.45 26.97
N THR A 502 -16.06 -20.74 25.68
CA THR A 502 -15.38 -19.95 24.63
C THR A 502 -16.21 -18.73 24.24
N ASP A 503 -15.55 -17.67 23.81
CA ASP A 503 -16.20 -16.40 23.49
C ASP A 503 -17.25 -16.59 22.37
N GLY A 504 -16.89 -17.36 21.34
CA GLY A 504 -17.77 -17.75 20.26
C GLY A 504 -18.99 -18.56 20.72
N ASP A 505 -18.85 -19.46 21.70
CA ASP A 505 -19.97 -20.25 22.23
C ASP A 505 -20.93 -19.37 23.07
N GLU A 506 -20.38 -18.50 23.89
CA GLU A 506 -21.15 -17.54 24.69
C GLU A 506 -21.97 -16.60 23.82
N ILE A 507 -21.40 -16.09 22.73
CA ILE A 507 -22.11 -15.20 21.81
C ILE A 507 -23.12 -15.95 20.93
N ASN A 508 -22.69 -17.05 20.29
CA ASN A 508 -23.46 -17.67 19.21
C ASN A 508 -24.47 -18.72 19.68
N LEU A 509 -24.22 -19.38 20.81
CA LEU A 509 -25.06 -20.46 21.31
C LEU A 509 -25.84 -20.07 22.56
N TYR A 510 -25.22 -19.37 23.50
CA TYR A 510 -25.77 -19.17 24.85
C TYR A 510 -26.23 -17.74 25.15
N PHE A 511 -25.82 -16.77 24.33
CA PHE A 511 -26.16 -15.35 24.43
C PHE A 511 -25.78 -14.71 25.79
N THR A 512 -24.66 -15.15 26.38
CA THR A 512 -24.06 -14.61 27.62
C THR A 512 -22.99 -13.53 27.32
N ASP A 513 -22.37 -12.96 28.36
CA ASP A 513 -21.40 -11.85 28.23
C ASP A 513 -19.97 -12.39 28.36
N PRO A 514 -19.19 -12.51 27.27
CA PRO A 514 -17.88 -13.18 27.24
C PRO A 514 -16.77 -12.44 28.02
N LEU A 515 -17.09 -11.31 28.65
CA LEU A 515 -16.16 -10.53 29.45
C LEU A 515 -16.38 -10.69 30.96
N VAL A 516 -17.27 -11.61 31.37
CA VAL A 516 -17.72 -11.77 32.76
C VAL A 516 -17.78 -13.23 33.18
N ALA A 517 -16.71 -13.68 33.84
CA ALA A 517 -16.61 -15.04 34.37
C ALA A 517 -17.80 -15.46 35.26
N ASP A 518 -18.76 -16.16 34.64
CA ASP A 518 -20.07 -16.49 35.20
C ASP A 518 -20.53 -17.92 34.92
N ALA A 519 -19.73 -18.74 34.24
CA ALA A 519 -19.93 -20.17 34.01
C ALA A 519 -20.40 -20.97 35.25
N ASP A 520 -19.90 -20.62 36.45
CA ASP A 520 -20.23 -21.23 37.75
C ASP A 520 -21.54 -20.69 38.39
N LEU A 521 -22.20 -19.71 37.77
CA LEU A 521 -23.48 -19.14 38.21
C LEU A 521 -24.66 -19.91 37.61
N ASP A 522 -25.85 -19.68 38.15
CA ASP A 522 -27.13 -20.27 37.76
C ASP A 522 -28.05 -19.09 37.44
N THR A 523 -28.05 -18.69 36.17
CA THR A 523 -28.54 -17.35 35.75
C THR A 523 -30.06 -17.26 35.80
N ASP A 524 -30.75 -18.34 35.46
CA ASP A 524 -32.21 -18.42 35.44
C ASP A 524 -32.82 -18.99 36.74
N GLU A 525 -31.97 -19.36 37.70
CA GLU A 525 -32.25 -19.91 39.03
C GLU A 525 -33.01 -21.26 39.01
N ASP A 526 -32.73 -22.11 38.02
CA ASP A 526 -33.38 -23.41 37.85
C ASP A 526 -32.68 -24.57 38.58
N GLY A 527 -31.42 -24.35 38.97
CA GLY A 527 -30.62 -25.25 39.77
C GLY A 527 -29.48 -25.96 39.04
N LEU A 528 -29.26 -25.68 37.76
CA LEU A 528 -28.04 -26.01 37.01
C LEU A 528 -27.14 -24.77 36.90
N THR A 529 -25.81 -24.95 36.81
CA THR A 529 -24.93 -23.81 36.49
C THR A 529 -24.83 -23.62 34.99
N ASN A 530 -24.55 -22.41 34.50
CA ASN A 530 -24.40 -22.08 33.08
C ASN A 530 -23.52 -23.13 32.37
N VAL A 531 -22.35 -23.46 32.91
CA VAL A 531 -21.45 -24.48 32.32
C VAL A 531 -22.00 -25.91 32.36
N GLU A 532 -22.81 -26.27 33.36
CA GLU A 532 -23.42 -27.61 33.42
C GLU A 532 -24.50 -27.75 32.35
N GLU A 533 -25.29 -26.69 32.14
CA GLU A 533 -26.30 -26.61 31.09
C GLU A 533 -25.68 -26.70 29.70
N VAL A 534 -24.62 -25.93 29.48
CA VAL A 534 -23.85 -25.88 28.23
C VAL A 534 -23.15 -27.22 27.93
N ASP A 535 -22.19 -27.63 28.76
CA ASP A 535 -21.27 -28.74 28.42
C ASP A 535 -21.92 -30.12 28.52
N THR A 536 -22.90 -30.27 29.40
CA THR A 536 -23.40 -31.59 29.79
C THR A 536 -24.80 -31.86 29.25
N TYR A 537 -25.68 -30.86 29.20
CA TYR A 537 -27.11 -31.07 28.94
C TYR A 537 -27.61 -30.41 27.65
N GLY A 538 -26.92 -29.39 27.12
CA GLY A 538 -27.27 -28.65 25.92
C GLY A 538 -28.53 -27.79 26.05
N THR A 539 -28.84 -27.32 27.28
CA THR A 539 -29.97 -26.43 27.59
C THR A 539 -29.54 -24.95 27.55
N ASP A 540 -30.50 -24.03 27.51
CA ASP A 540 -30.27 -22.58 27.42
C ASP A 540 -30.13 -21.96 28.83
N PRO A 541 -28.93 -21.45 29.22
CA PRO A 541 -28.67 -20.97 30.59
C PRO A 541 -29.50 -19.77 31.06
N GLU A 542 -30.19 -19.07 30.15
CA GLU A 542 -31.09 -17.97 30.50
C GLU A 542 -32.56 -18.40 30.60
N VAL A 543 -32.88 -19.65 30.24
CA VAL A 543 -34.24 -20.15 30.10
C VAL A 543 -34.44 -21.43 30.90
N ASN A 544 -35.10 -21.25 32.05
CA ASN A 544 -35.37 -22.33 32.99
C ASN A 544 -36.38 -23.38 32.53
N ASP A 545 -36.64 -23.57 31.24
CA ASP A 545 -37.54 -24.57 30.63
C ASP A 545 -37.28 -24.49 29.12
N THR A 546 -36.17 -25.07 28.69
CA THR A 546 -35.63 -24.88 27.33
C THR A 546 -36.58 -25.42 26.25
N ASP A 547 -37.22 -26.58 26.49
CA ASP A 547 -38.14 -27.17 25.51
C ASP A 547 -39.59 -26.64 25.59
N GLY A 548 -39.88 -25.86 26.64
CA GLY A 548 -41.11 -25.09 26.83
C GLY A 548 -42.32 -25.95 27.19
N ASP A 549 -42.10 -27.11 27.79
CA ASP A 549 -43.13 -28.08 28.13
C ASP A 549 -43.78 -27.84 29.50
N GLY A 550 -43.15 -26.99 30.33
CA GLY A 550 -43.65 -26.47 31.60
C GLY A 550 -42.93 -26.98 32.86
N TYR A 551 -41.80 -27.67 32.73
CA TYR A 551 -40.91 -28.06 33.83
C TYR A 551 -39.52 -27.46 33.61
N THR A 552 -38.80 -27.18 34.70
CA THR A 552 -37.48 -26.58 34.56
C THR A 552 -36.41 -27.62 34.26
N ASP A 553 -35.39 -27.22 33.50
CA ASP A 553 -34.34 -28.10 33.03
C ASP A 553 -33.63 -28.79 34.22
N GLY A 554 -33.35 -28.04 35.29
CA GLY A 554 -32.84 -28.55 36.56
C GLY A 554 -33.78 -29.51 37.29
N ASP A 555 -35.11 -29.31 37.23
CA ASP A 555 -36.08 -30.25 37.80
C ASP A 555 -36.10 -31.56 37.00
N GLU A 556 -35.97 -31.48 35.69
CA GLU A 556 -35.94 -32.61 34.76
C GLU A 556 -34.67 -33.45 34.94
N VAL A 557 -33.51 -32.81 34.87
CA VAL A 557 -32.20 -33.42 35.11
C VAL A 557 -32.16 -34.03 36.52
N GLY A 558 -32.65 -33.31 37.53
CA GLY A 558 -32.74 -33.77 38.92
C GLY A 558 -33.63 -35.02 39.11
N ASN A 559 -34.61 -35.23 38.24
CA ASN A 559 -35.46 -36.43 38.21
C ASN A 559 -35.02 -37.47 37.16
N GLY A 560 -34.00 -37.16 36.35
CA GLY A 560 -33.42 -38.03 35.33
C GLY A 560 -34.26 -38.15 34.05
N THR A 561 -35.05 -37.12 33.72
CA THR A 561 -35.67 -36.92 32.40
C THR A 561 -34.76 -36.07 31.50
N ASP A 562 -35.11 -35.95 30.22
CA ASP A 562 -34.30 -35.28 29.19
C ASP A 562 -34.86 -33.87 28.98
N PRO A 563 -34.14 -32.80 29.37
CA PRO A 563 -34.66 -31.42 29.40
C PRO A 563 -34.86 -30.79 28.01
N LEU A 564 -34.58 -31.52 26.94
CA LEU A 564 -34.75 -31.07 25.55
C LEU A 564 -35.89 -31.80 24.80
N ASP A 565 -36.61 -32.72 25.47
CA ASP A 565 -37.71 -33.49 24.85
C ASP A 565 -39.09 -33.12 25.45
N PRO A 566 -39.87 -32.26 24.76
CA PRO A 566 -41.06 -31.61 25.35
C PRO A 566 -42.26 -32.56 25.53
N ASP A 567 -42.06 -33.86 25.34
CA ASP A 567 -43.02 -34.93 25.58
C ASP A 567 -42.65 -35.80 26.81
N VAL A 568 -41.54 -35.51 27.54
CA VAL A 568 -40.94 -36.37 28.58
C VAL A 568 -40.80 -35.68 29.95
N TYR A 569 -41.94 -35.51 30.63
CA TYR A 569 -42.00 -34.80 31.92
C TYR A 569 -41.62 -35.58 33.19
N PRO A 570 -41.21 -34.89 34.27
CA PRO A 570 -41.09 -35.46 35.62
C PRO A 570 -42.47 -35.86 36.19
N THR A 571 -42.60 -37.06 36.75
CA THR A 571 -43.91 -37.52 37.24
C THR A 571 -44.28 -36.87 38.59
N LEU A 572 -45.27 -35.96 38.61
CA LEU A 572 -45.78 -35.28 39.82
C LEU A 572 -46.16 -36.24 40.96
N GLU A 573 -45.40 -36.23 42.07
CA GLU A 573 -45.89 -36.78 43.35
C GLU A 573 -46.92 -35.81 44.00
N SER A 574 -48.17 -36.27 44.19
CA SER A 574 -49.29 -35.48 44.73
C SER A 574 -49.10 -34.97 46.19
N PRO A 575 -49.73 -33.82 46.60
CA PRO A 575 -49.49 -33.23 47.92
C PRO A 575 -50.32 -33.82 49.08
N ALA A 576 -49.65 -33.91 50.24
CA ALA A 576 -50.13 -34.02 51.63
C ALA A 576 -51.45 -34.78 51.94
N TRP A 577 -51.34 -36.05 52.31
CA TRP A 577 -52.23 -36.69 53.30
C TRP A 577 -51.51 -37.84 54.04
N PHE A 578 -50.73 -37.55 55.08
CA PHE A 578 -50.32 -38.61 55.99
C PHE A 578 -51.50 -38.99 56.91
N SER A 579 -52.32 -39.93 56.44
CA SER A 579 -53.19 -40.70 57.32
C SER A 579 -52.41 -41.86 57.95
N THR A 580 -52.09 -41.69 59.24
CA THR A 580 -52.09 -42.72 60.29
C THR A 580 -51.38 -44.07 60.00
N ALA A 581 -50.24 -44.28 60.63
CA ALA A 581 -50.02 -45.48 61.46
C ALA A 581 -48.86 -45.28 62.44
N MET A 582 -49.16 -45.54 63.72
CA MET A 582 -48.30 -45.38 64.89
C MET A 582 -47.05 -46.25 64.86
N GLY A 583 -46.00 -45.78 65.55
CA GLY A 583 -44.98 -46.65 66.11
C GLY A 583 -43.90 -45.91 66.89
N ILE A 584 -44.16 -45.61 68.17
CA ILE A 584 -43.22 -45.64 69.32
C ILE A 584 -41.75 -45.29 69.02
N GLY A 585 -41.15 -44.17 69.45
CA GLY A 585 -41.41 -43.32 70.61
C GLY A 585 -40.06 -43.09 71.30
N ASP A 586 -39.59 -41.84 71.39
CA ASP A 586 -38.89 -41.30 72.56
C ASP A 586 -38.41 -39.85 72.36
N LEU A 587 -38.72 -39.05 73.39
CA LEU A 587 -38.08 -37.81 73.87
C LEU A 587 -38.00 -36.57 72.95
N ALA A 588 -38.78 -35.51 73.25
CA ALA A 588 -38.48 -34.42 74.22
C ALA A 588 -37.31 -33.53 73.72
N LEU A 589 -37.44 -32.23 73.46
CA LEU A 589 -37.85 -31.10 74.32
C LEU A 589 -37.72 -29.86 73.37
N ILE A 590 -38.62 -28.87 73.31
CA ILE A 590 -38.39 -27.51 73.84
C ILE A 590 -39.62 -26.61 73.50
N VAL A 591 -40.35 -26.28 74.57
CA VAL A 591 -40.91 -24.97 75.00
C VAL A 591 -41.42 -23.93 73.96
N VAL A 592 -42.75 -23.95 73.84
CA VAL A 592 -43.78 -22.88 73.70
C VAL A 592 -43.40 -21.43 74.07
N THR A 593 -43.88 -20.43 73.29
CA THR A 593 -44.67 -19.21 73.70
C THR A 593 -45.00 -18.36 72.45
N ILE A 594 -46.20 -18.44 71.84
CA ILE A 594 -47.49 -17.71 72.06
C ILE A 594 -47.74 -16.52 71.08
N VAL A 595 -48.77 -16.75 70.23
CA VAL A 595 -49.97 -15.93 69.91
C VAL A 595 -49.84 -14.60 69.14
N PHE A 596 -50.14 -14.70 67.83
CA PHE A 596 -51.24 -14.10 67.07
C PHE A 596 -51.90 -12.75 67.46
N LEU A 597 -52.16 -11.99 66.37
CA LEU A 597 -53.26 -11.03 66.08
C LEU A 597 -53.02 -9.51 66.28
N VAL A 598 -52.91 -8.87 65.11
CA VAL A 598 -53.79 -7.80 64.60
C VAL A 598 -53.68 -6.38 65.20
N LYS A 599 -53.27 -5.48 64.29
CA LYS A 599 -53.63 -4.06 64.14
C LYS A 599 -53.36 -3.12 65.33
N ARG A 600 -52.37 -2.24 65.14
CA ARG A 600 -52.65 -0.80 65.14
C ARG A 600 -51.60 0.02 64.38
N LYS A 601 -52.07 0.71 63.33
CA LYS A 601 -51.42 1.87 62.73
C LYS A 601 -50.89 2.84 63.80
N LYS A 602 -49.66 3.31 63.66
CA LYS A 602 -49.32 4.72 63.91
C LYS A 602 -48.15 5.16 63.03
N LYS A 603 -48.44 6.15 62.18
CA LYS A 603 -47.50 7.00 61.47
C LYS A 603 -46.67 7.82 62.48
N LYS A 604 -45.48 8.24 62.00
CA LYS A 604 -44.42 9.02 62.63
C LYS A 604 -44.86 10.29 63.39
N TYR A 605 -43.96 10.65 64.30
CA TYR A 605 -43.62 11.95 64.89
C TYR A 605 -44.16 13.22 64.23
N ASP A 606 -44.46 14.16 65.13
CA ASP A 606 -44.59 15.62 65.03
C ASP A 606 -45.66 16.24 64.11
#